data_AF-A0A937HU82-F1
#
_entry.id   AF-A0A937HU82-F1
#
_cell.length_a   1.000
_cell.length_b   1.000
_cell.length_c   1.000
_cell.angle_alpha   90.00
_cell.angle_beta   90.00
_cell.angle_gamma   90.00
#
_symmetry.space_group_name_H-M   'P 1'
#
loop_
_entity.id
_entity.type
_entity.pdbx_description
1 polymer ?
#
loop_
_entity_poly.entity_id
_entity_poly.type
_entity_poly.pdbx_seq_one_letter_code
_entity_poly.pdbx_strand_id
1 'polypeptide(L)'
;RFDKAAGVVTVTRRGFRKPVLVEIPLKDVKAVKVEVRDGFNARRRVALRIKGRRDMPLTRVGEPLPLAQLEQDGAELARFLGVNLEGL
;
A
#
# COMPACT_ATOMS: atom_id res chain seq x y z
N ARG A 1 -5.56 4.60 -7.57
CA ARG A 1 -6.57 3.95 -8.43
C ARG A 1 -6.06 2.57 -8.80
N PHE A 2 -6.88 1.54 -8.66
CA PHE A 2 -6.55 0.18 -9.09
C PHE A 2 -7.46 -0.18 -10.26
N ASP A 3 -6.89 -0.49 -11.41
CA ASP A 3 -7.64 -0.79 -12.63
C ASP A 3 -7.31 -2.21 -13.10
N LYS A 4 -8.21 -3.15 -12.79
CA LYS A 4 -8.05 -4.56 -13.17
C LYS A 4 -8.17 -4.79 -14.67
N ALA A 5 -9.03 -4.04 -15.34
CA ALA A 5 -9.23 -4.17 -16.79
C ALA A 5 -8.01 -3.69 -17.56
N ALA A 6 -7.43 -2.55 -17.15
CA ALA A 6 -6.20 -2.03 -17.73
C ALA A 6 -4.93 -2.78 -17.25
N GLY A 7 -5.01 -3.56 -16.18
CA GLY A 7 -3.86 -4.28 -15.64
C GLY A 7 -2.85 -3.37 -14.92
N VAL A 8 -3.27 -2.20 -14.42
CA VAL A 8 -2.38 -1.17 -13.86
C VAL A 8 -2.89 -0.64 -12.51
N VAL A 9 -1.95 -0.41 -11.61
CA VAL A 9 -2.12 0.35 -10.37
C VAL A 9 -1.51 1.73 -10.54
N THR A 10 -2.30 2.76 -10.30
CA THR A 10 -1.85 4.15 -10.31
C THR A 10 -1.84 4.70 -8.89
N VAL A 11 -0.65 5.02 -8.38
CA VAL A 11 -0.46 5.66 -7.07
C VAL A 11 -0.13 7.13 -7.30
N THR A 12 -0.96 8.02 -6.76
CA THR A 12 -0.73 9.46 -6.79
C THR A 12 -0.32 9.94 -5.41
N ARG A 13 0.81 10.64 -5.32
CA ARG A 13 1.29 11.24 -4.06
C ARG A 13 1.54 12.73 -4.24
N ARG A 14 1.29 13.50 -3.19
CA ARG A 14 1.59 14.94 -3.17
C ARG A 14 3.11 15.12 -3.17
N GLY A 15 3.67 15.59 -4.28
CA GLY A 15 5.05 16.05 -4.33
C GLY A 15 5.19 17.50 -3.85
N PHE A 16 6.42 18.00 -3.79
CA PHE A 16 6.72 19.34 -3.27
C PHE A 16 6.07 20.47 -4.10
N ARG A 17 6.15 20.39 -5.43
CA ARG A 17 5.56 21.38 -6.37
C ARG A 17 4.51 20.80 -7.32
N LYS A 18 4.61 19.51 -7.65
CA LYS A 18 3.71 18.81 -8.58
C LYS A 18 3.32 17.46 -7.97
N PRO A 19 2.11 16.95 -8.23
CA PRO A 19 1.76 15.58 -7.87
C PRO A 19 2.68 14.60 -8.61
N VAL A 20 3.10 13.56 -7.90
CA VAL A 20 3.87 12.47 -8.50
C VAL A 20 2.90 11.32 -8.75
N LEU A 21 2.83 10.88 -9.99
CA LEU A 21 2.00 9.77 -10.43
C LEU A 21 2.93 8.60 -10.76
N VAL A 22 2.65 7.44 -10.16
CA VAL A 22 3.42 6.22 -10.35
C VAL A 22 2.49 5.14 -10.85
N GLU A 23 2.78 4.64 -12.05
CA GLU A 23 2.07 3.51 -12.64
C GLU A 23 2.88 2.23 -12.43
N ILE A 24 2.18 1.18 -12.02
CA ILE A 24 2.75 -0.12 -11.68
C ILE A 24 1.87 -1.18 -12.35
N PRO A 25 2.43 -2.07 -13.18
CA PRO A 25 1.68 -3.20 -13.70
C PRO A 25 1.16 -4.09 -12.55
N LEU A 26 -0.10 -4.51 -12.61
CA LEU A 26 -0.71 -5.38 -11.61
C LEU A 26 0.08 -6.69 -11.44
N LYS A 27 0.63 -7.24 -12.53
CA LYS A 27 1.50 -8.43 -12.52
C LYS A 27 2.78 -8.28 -11.68
N ASP A 28 3.21 -7.05 -11.43
CA ASP A 28 4.42 -6.77 -10.63
C ASP A 28 4.08 -6.57 -9.15
N VAL A 29 2.80 -6.46 -8.79
CA VAL A 29 2.36 -6.44 -7.39
C VAL A 29 2.38 -7.86 -6.86
N LYS A 30 3.22 -8.12 -5.85
CA LYS A 30 3.41 -9.45 -5.27
C LYS A 30 2.53 -9.71 -4.07
N ALA A 31 2.37 -8.69 -3.22
CA ALA A 31 1.64 -8.78 -1.97
C ALA A 31 1.20 -7.39 -1.53
N VAL A 32 0.18 -7.35 -0.68
CA VAL A 32 -0.13 -6.20 0.16
C VAL A 32 0.59 -6.39 1.47
N LYS A 33 1.35 -5.40 1.91
CA LYS A 33 2.13 -5.43 3.13
C LYS A 33 1.50 -4.53 4.19
N VAL A 34 1.27 -5.08 5.37
CA VAL A 34 0.89 -4.33 6.57
C VAL A 34 2.14 -4.21 7.46
N GLU A 35 2.41 -3.02 7.96
CA GLU A 35 3.49 -2.79 8.91
C GLU A 35 2.93 -2.15 10.17
N VAL A 36 3.18 -2.79 11.31
CA VAL A 36 2.87 -2.28 12.64
C VAL A 36 4.19 -2.09 13.40
N ARG A 37 4.38 -0.88 13.91
CA ARG A 37 5.45 -0.56 14.83
C ARG A 37 4.83 0.21 15.98
N ASP A 38 5.02 -0.28 17.20
CA ASP A 38 4.60 0.41 18.42
C ASP A 38 5.78 1.13 19.09
N GLY A 39 5.48 1.94 20.11
CA GLY A 39 6.45 2.72 20.88
C GLY A 39 6.54 4.19 20.46
N PHE A 40 7.65 4.84 20.81
CA PHE A 40 7.84 6.29 20.63
C PHE A 40 7.72 6.77 19.17
N ASN A 41 7.97 5.89 18.20
CA ASN A 41 7.78 6.17 16.78
C ASN A 41 6.78 5.17 16.18
N ALA A 42 5.56 5.21 16.71
CA ALA A 42 4.48 4.34 16.29
C ALA A 42 4.16 4.55 14.81
N ARG A 43 4.07 3.46 14.05
CA ARG A 43 3.80 3.48 12.63
C ARG A 43 2.86 2.35 12.27
N ARG A 44 1.73 2.69 11.65
CA ARG A 44 0.79 1.73 11.08
C ARG A 44 0.56 2.09 9.63
N ARG A 45 0.98 1.23 8.71
CA ARG A 45 0.87 1.51 7.27
C ARG A 45 0.57 0.28 6.43
N VAL A 46 -0.21 0.51 5.37
CA VAL A 46 -0.38 -0.43 4.26
C VAL A 46 0.53 -0.01 3.12
N ALA A 47 1.21 -0.97 2.51
CA ALA A 47 2.10 -0.78 1.36
C ALA A 47 1.90 -1.88 0.32
N LEU A 48 2.31 -1.63 -0.92
CA LEU A 48 2.39 -2.66 -1.97
C LEU A 48 3.82 -3.17 -2.05
N ARG A 49 4.00 -4.49 -2.00
CA ARG A 49 5.27 -5.14 -2.32
C ARG A 49 5.34 -5.35 -3.82
N ILE A 50 6.31 -4.71 -4.46
CA ILE A 50 6.41 -4.65 -5.93
C ILE A 50 7.69 -5.35 -6.37
N LYS A 51 7.61 -6.15 -7.43
CA LYS A 51 8.76 -6.84 -8.02
C LYS A 51 9.83 -5.82 -8.47
N GLY A 52 11.06 -6.00 -7.99
CA GLY A 52 12.20 -5.16 -8.39
C GLY A 52 12.14 -3.71 -7.90
N ARG A 53 11.23 -3.37 -6.97
CA ARG A 53 11.09 -2.04 -6.39
C ARG A 53 10.96 -2.13 -4.86
N ARG A 54 11.22 -1.01 -4.19
CA ARG A 54 10.92 -0.87 -2.75
C ARG A 54 9.42 -0.91 -2.52
N ASP A 55 9.02 -1.33 -1.32
CA ASP A 55 7.62 -1.31 -0.89
C ASP A 55 7.03 0.10 -1.04
N MET A 56 5.90 0.20 -1.73
CA MET A 56 5.23 1.47 -2.01
C MET A 56 4.14 1.72 -0.96
N PRO A 57 4.34 2.63 0.02
CA PRO A 57 3.31 2.93 1.01
C PRO A 57 2.09 3.58 0.34
N LEU A 58 0.91 3.13 0.75
CA LEU A 58 -0.38 3.65 0.28
C LEU A 58 -1.03 4.56 1.30
N THR A 59 -0.76 4.36 2.59
CA THR A 59 -1.28 5.21 3.66
C THR A 59 -0.47 6.51 3.76
N ARG A 60 -1.17 7.61 4.07
CA ARG A 60 -0.56 8.93 4.29
C ARG A 60 0.23 8.93 5.60
N VAL A 61 1.24 9.80 5.68
CA VAL A 61 1.93 10.12 6.94
C VAL A 61 0.96 10.88 7.85
N GLY A 62 0.86 10.46 9.12
CA GLY A 62 -0.04 11.03 10.10
C GLY A 62 -0.18 10.13 11.32
N GLU A 63 -1.26 10.32 12.07
CA GLU A 63 -1.59 9.46 13.21
C GLU A 63 -1.76 7.99 12.77
N PRO A 64 -1.24 7.01 13.54
CA PRO A 64 -1.42 5.60 13.22
C PRO A 64 -2.91 5.21 13.20
N LEU A 65 -3.32 4.51 12.15
CA LEU A 65 -4.67 3.94 12.07
C LEU A 65 -4.94 2.97 13.23
N PRO A 66 -6.19 2.80 13.68
CA PRO A 66 -6.55 1.68 14.54
C PRO A 66 -6.10 0.35 13.91
N LEU A 67 -5.59 -0.57 14.72
CA LEU A 67 -5.04 -1.84 14.21
C LEU A 67 -6.08 -2.62 13.40
N ALA A 68 -7.30 -2.73 13.93
CA ALA A 68 -8.40 -3.40 13.23
C ALA A 68 -8.70 -2.78 11.86
N GLN A 69 -8.68 -1.44 11.74
CA GLN A 69 -8.88 -0.77 10.46
C GLN A 69 -7.73 -1.05 9.49
N LEU A 70 -6.49 -1.03 9.98
CA LEU A 70 -5.31 -1.33 9.18
C LEU A 70 -5.34 -2.75 8.60
N GLU A 71 -5.72 -3.72 9.42
CA GLU A 71 -5.87 -5.12 9.02
C GLU A 71 -7.00 -5.30 8.02
N GLN A 72 -8.15 -4.66 8.27
CA GLN A 72 -9.29 -4.69 7.36
C GLN A 72 -8.92 -4.10 5.99
N ASP A 73 -8.36 -2.89 5.96
CA ASP A 73 -7.94 -2.21 4.73
C ASP A 73 -6.92 -3.05 3.95
N GLY A 74 -5.96 -3.64 4.66
CA GLY A 74 -4.95 -4.53 4.08
C GLY A 74 -5.57 -5.78 3.46
N ALA A 75 -6.45 -6.47 4.20
CA ALA A 75 -7.10 -7.70 3.76
C ALA A 75 -8.05 -7.47 2.57
N GLU A 76 -8.85 -6.40 2.61
CA GLU A 76 -9.73 -6.03 1.51
C GLU A 76 -8.93 -5.73 0.23
N LEU A 77 -7.81 -5.00 0.37
CA LEU A 77 -6.95 -4.70 -0.77
C LEU A 77 -6.27 -5.96 -1.32
N ALA A 78 -5.77 -6.84 -0.46
CA ALA A 78 -5.15 -8.10 -0.86
C ALA A 78 -6.14 -8.98 -1.64
N ARG A 79 -7.37 -9.12 -1.11
CA ARG A 79 -8.47 -9.83 -1.76
C ARG A 79 -8.85 -9.20 -3.08
N PHE A 80 -8.93 -7.86 -3.13
CA PHE A 80 -9.20 -7.16 -4.38
C PHE A 80 -8.12 -7.46 -5.41
N LEU A 81 -6.83 -7.38 -5.06
CA LEU A 81 -5.74 -7.59 -5.99
C LEU A 81 -5.48 -9.07 -6.32
N GLY A 82 -6.04 -10.01 -5.55
CA GLY A 82 -5.79 -11.44 -5.71
C GLY A 82 -4.36 -11.83 -5.32
N VAL A 83 -3.77 -11.11 -4.35
CA VAL A 83 -2.41 -11.33 -3.85
C VAL A 83 -2.44 -11.60 -2.36
N ASN A 84 -1.35 -12.12 -1.81
CA ASN A 84 -1.24 -12.38 -0.37
C ASN A 84 -1.17 -11.09 0.44
N LEU A 85 -1.68 -11.16 1.67
CA LEU A 85 -1.42 -10.17 2.72
C LEU A 85 -0.15 -10.62 3.48
N GLU A 86 0.82 -9.72 3.62
CA GLU A 86 2.10 -9.97 4.30
C GLU A 86 2.31 -8.96 5.44
N GLY A 87 3.00 -9.39 6.50
CA GLY A 87 3.51 -8.51 7.56
C GLY A 87 2.80 -8.64 8.90
N LEU A 88 3.51 -8.19 9.93
CA LEU A 88 3.11 -7.89 11.31
C LEU A 88 4.13 -6.88 11.84
#